data_AF-A0AAW1BGP0-F1
#
_entry.id   AF-A0AAW1BGP0-F1
#
_cell.length_a   1.000
_cell.length_b   1.000
_cell.length_c   1.000
_cell.angle_alpha   90.00
_cell.angle_beta   90.00
_cell.angle_gamma   90.00
#
_symmetry.space_group_name_H-M   'P 1'
#
loop_
_entity.id
_entity.type
_entity.pdbx_description
1 polymer ?
#
loop_
_entity_poly.entity_id
_entity_poly.type
_entity_poly.pdbx_seq_one_letter_code
_entity_poly.pdbx_strand_id
1 'polypeptide(L)'
;MFLLDFRISGQLRVFRGPDETMAVGGSDIRAVDVEEDASQLVFPKEFETAETLLNSEVHMLLEHRKQQNESVEDEQELSELFMKTLNYTGRFSRFKNRETIASVRSLLLQKKLHKFELACLANLGPETAEEAKALIPSLEGRFEDEELQQILDDIQTKRSFQY
;
A
#
# COMPACT_ATOMS: atom_id res chain seq x y z
N MET A 1 5.96 1.74 0.05
CA MET A 1 4.63 1.11 -0.03
C MET A 1 4.51 0.14 1.11
N PHE A 2 3.45 0.25 1.91
CA PHE A 2 3.15 -0.74 2.93
C PHE A 2 2.38 -1.89 2.26
N LEU A 3 3.08 -2.97 1.96
CA LEU A 3 2.47 -4.24 1.62
C LEU A 3 2.18 -4.95 2.95
N LEU A 4 1.03 -4.62 3.54
CA LEU A 4 0.55 -5.23 4.78
C LEU A 4 -0.09 -6.57 4.43
N ASP A 5 0.65 -7.65 4.67
CA ASP A 5 0.10 -9.00 4.68
C ASP A 5 -0.80 -9.15 5.93
N PHE A 6 -2.08 -8.85 5.78
CA PHE A 6 -3.08 -8.98 6.83
C PHE A 6 -3.64 -10.41 6.83
N ARG A 7 -2.76 -11.40 7.03
CA ARG A 7 -3.22 -12.76 7.31
C ARG A 7 -3.59 -12.88 8.79
N ILE A 8 -4.75 -13.49 9.00
CA ILE A 8 -5.47 -13.69 10.26
C ILE A 8 -4.61 -14.51 11.24
N SER A 9 -3.61 -13.91 11.89
CA SER A 9 -2.81 -14.57 12.94
C SER A 9 -2.13 -13.63 13.94
N GLY A 10 -2.23 -12.30 13.80
CA GLY A 10 -1.88 -11.37 14.89
C GLY A 10 -0.43 -11.43 15.39
N GLN A 11 0.55 -11.75 14.55
CA GLN A 11 1.95 -11.81 14.98
C GLN A 11 2.89 -11.00 14.08
N LEU A 12 3.43 -9.93 14.66
CA LEU A 12 4.44 -9.06 14.07
C LEU A 12 5.82 -9.70 14.31
N ARG A 13 6.48 -10.26 13.29
CA ARG A 13 7.85 -10.79 13.44
C ARG A 13 8.88 -9.66 13.37
N VAL A 14 9.63 -9.48 14.45
CA VAL A 14 10.81 -8.62 14.54
C VAL A 14 12.05 -9.46 14.20
N PHE A 15 12.78 -9.12 13.14
CA PHE A 15 14.09 -9.71 12.85
C PHE A 15 15.13 -9.14 13.84
N ARG A 16 15.60 -9.98 14.77
CA ARG A 16 16.72 -9.69 15.68
C ARG A 16 17.97 -10.43 15.16
N GLY A 17 19.10 -9.72 15.06
CA GLY A 17 20.38 -10.24 14.59
C GLY A 17 20.94 -11.42 15.40
N PRO A 18 21.98 -12.10 14.89
CA PRO A 18 22.36 -13.43 15.31
C PRO A 18 23.25 -13.38 16.56
N ASP A 19 22.83 -14.06 17.63
CA ASP A 19 23.75 -14.54 18.66
C ASP A 19 23.26 -15.91 19.16
N GLU A 20 24.12 -16.91 18.92
CA GLU A 20 24.22 -18.28 19.45
C GLU A 20 22.94 -19.08 19.83
N THR A 21 22.68 -20.16 19.09
CA THR A 21 22.85 -21.57 19.55
C THR A 21 22.31 -22.56 18.50
N MET A 22 23.05 -23.66 18.32
CA MET A 22 22.76 -24.71 17.34
C MET A 22 21.47 -25.49 17.66
N ALA A 23 20.61 -25.69 16.67
CA ALA A 23 19.66 -26.80 16.63
C ALA A 23 19.43 -27.27 15.19
N VAL A 24 19.55 -28.58 15.02
CA VAL A 24 19.57 -29.36 13.78
C VAL A 24 18.15 -29.53 13.20
N GLY A 25 18.05 -29.44 11.87
CA GLY A 25 17.07 -30.23 11.12
C GLY A 25 15.73 -29.56 10.80
N GLY A 26 15.72 -28.76 9.74
CA GLY A 26 14.52 -28.37 9.01
C GLY A 26 14.96 -27.93 7.63
N SER A 27 14.68 -28.75 6.62
CA SER A 27 14.95 -28.44 5.22
C SER A 27 14.02 -27.32 4.75
N ASP A 28 14.40 -26.07 5.05
CA ASP A 28 13.81 -24.93 4.35
C ASP A 28 14.40 -24.91 2.94
N ILE A 29 13.52 -25.22 2.00
CA ILE A 29 13.72 -25.08 0.56
C ILE A 29 14.31 -23.69 0.36
N ARG A 30 15.55 -23.63 -0.14
CA ARG A 30 16.17 -22.37 -0.57
C ARG A 30 15.18 -21.70 -1.51
N ALA A 31 14.48 -20.68 -1.01
CA ALA A 31 13.86 -19.69 -1.85
C ALA A 31 14.99 -19.25 -2.77
N VAL A 32 14.83 -19.51 -4.07
CA VAL A 32 15.70 -18.89 -5.06
C VAL A 32 15.48 -17.41 -4.81
N ASP A 33 16.49 -16.72 -4.25
CA ASP A 33 16.49 -15.27 -4.07
C ASP A 33 16.39 -14.66 -5.47
N VAL A 34 15.15 -14.56 -5.96
CA VAL A 34 14.85 -13.69 -7.08
C VAL A 34 14.98 -12.30 -6.50
N GLU A 35 15.94 -11.53 -7.01
CA GLU A 35 16.15 -10.15 -6.59
C GLU A 35 14.84 -9.37 -6.83
N GLU A 36 14.18 -8.99 -5.74
CA GLU A 36 12.89 -8.31 -5.77
C GLU A 36 13.09 -6.90 -6.33
N ASP A 37 12.38 -6.57 -7.40
CA ASP A 37 12.46 -5.26 -8.04
C ASP A 37 11.08 -4.71 -8.34
N ALA A 38 10.63 -3.80 -7.46
CA ALA A 38 9.36 -3.14 -7.58
C ALA A 38 9.26 -2.21 -8.81
N SER A 39 10.40 -1.75 -9.35
CA SER A 39 10.48 -0.95 -10.58
C SER A 39 10.13 -1.79 -11.82
N GLN A 40 10.35 -3.10 -11.75
CA GLN A 40 10.07 -4.08 -12.81
C GLN A 40 8.86 -4.97 -12.49
N LEU A 41 8.13 -4.67 -11.41
CA LEU A 41 7.02 -5.48 -10.89
C LEU A 41 7.42 -6.92 -10.52
N VAL A 42 8.68 -7.13 -10.14
CA VAL A 42 9.19 -8.41 -9.65
C VAL A 42 8.94 -8.48 -8.16
N PHE A 43 7.89 -9.20 -7.78
CA PHE A 43 7.52 -9.44 -6.38
C PHE A 43 7.66 -10.92 -6.02
N PRO A 44 7.88 -11.24 -4.74
CA PRO A 44 7.75 -12.60 -4.23
C PRO A 44 6.39 -13.21 -4.53
N LYS A 45 6.36 -14.54 -4.67
CA LYS A 45 5.12 -15.31 -4.94
C LYS A 45 4.04 -15.10 -3.88
N GLU A 46 4.45 -14.78 -2.66
CA GLU A 46 3.57 -14.45 -1.53
C GLU A 46 2.67 -13.24 -1.84
N PHE A 47 3.13 -12.32 -2.70
CA PHE A 47 2.41 -11.11 -3.05
C PHE A 47 1.65 -11.18 -4.39
N GLU A 48 1.74 -12.29 -5.13
CA GLU A 48 0.96 -12.46 -6.37
C GLU A 48 -0.55 -12.37 -6.11
N THR A 49 -1.01 -12.94 -4.98
CA THR A 49 -2.42 -12.88 -4.58
C THR A 49 -2.76 -11.69 -3.69
N ALA A 50 -1.76 -10.92 -3.25
CA ALA A 50 -1.98 -9.81 -2.33
C ALA A 50 -2.81 -8.69 -2.98
N GLU A 51 -3.57 -7.99 -2.15
CA GLU A 51 -4.22 -6.74 -2.54
C GLU A 51 -3.47 -5.55 -1.94
N THR A 52 -3.45 -4.45 -2.69
CA THR A 52 -2.84 -3.20 -2.25
C THR A 52 -3.86 -2.32 -1.55
N LEU A 53 -3.41 -1.66 -0.49
CA LEU A 53 -4.19 -0.65 0.23
C LEU A 53 -3.61 0.74 -0.03
N LEU A 54 -4.50 1.71 -0.20
CA LEU A 54 -4.17 3.13 -0.27
C LEU A 54 -3.86 3.67 1.13
N ASN A 55 -3.01 4.69 1.23
CA ASN A 55 -2.72 5.35 2.51
C ASN A 55 -4.01 5.81 3.21
N SER A 56 -4.98 6.29 2.43
CA SER A 56 -6.30 6.69 2.92
C SER A 56 -7.14 5.53 3.43
N GLU A 57 -7.11 4.37 2.78
CA GLU A 57 -7.81 3.16 3.25
C GLU A 57 -7.18 2.65 4.55
N VAL A 58 -5.84 2.61 4.60
CA VAL A 58 -5.12 2.21 5.81
C VAL A 58 -5.44 3.17 6.96
N HIS A 59 -5.45 4.49 6.71
CA HIS A 59 -5.81 5.47 7.73
C HIS A 59 -7.21 5.22 8.30
N MET A 60 -8.21 4.99 7.44
CA MET A 60 -9.57 4.69 7.87
C MET A 60 -9.67 3.40 8.70
N LEU A 61 -8.96 2.35 8.30
CA LEU A 61 -8.94 1.08 9.03
C LEU A 61 -8.29 1.24 10.41
N LEU A 62 -7.19 2.00 10.50
CA LEU A 62 -6.50 2.26 11.76
C LEU A 62 -7.33 3.18 12.68
N GLU A 63 -7.96 4.23 12.14
CA GLU A 63 -8.93 5.07 12.87
C GLU A 63 -10.05 4.23 13.47
N HIS A 64 -10.69 3.38 12.67
CA HIS A 64 -11.76 2.51 13.14
C HIS A 64 -11.28 1.52 14.22
N ARG A 65 -10.10 0.92 14.04
CA ARG A 65 -9.51 0.01 15.03
C ARG A 65 -9.16 0.72 16.34
N LYS A 66 -8.75 1.98 16.28
CA LYS A 66 -8.51 2.83 17.45
C LYS A 66 -9.81 3.14 18.19
N GLN A 67 -10.85 3.59 17.48
CA GLN A 67 -12.17 3.86 18.08
C GLN A 67 -12.77 2.60 18.74
N GLN A 68 -12.63 1.44 18.09
CA GLN A 68 -13.04 0.17 18.70
C GLN A 68 -12.29 -0.12 20.00
N ASN A 69 -11.00 0.20 20.06
CA ASN A 69 -10.17 0.00 21.25
C ASN A 69 -10.60 0.89 22.42
N GLU A 70 -10.86 2.17 22.14
CA GLU A 70 -11.34 3.16 23.11
C GLU A 70 -12.74 2.83 23.66
N SER A 71 -13.53 2.03 22.93
CA SER A 71 -14.87 1.62 23.34
C SER A 71 -14.94 0.39 24.27
N VAL A 72 -13.81 -0.27 24.53
CA VAL A 72 -13.73 -1.47 25.40
C VAL A 72 -13.38 -1.03 26.83
N GLU A 73 -14.03 -1.63 27.84
CA GLU A 73 -13.77 -1.31 29.26
C GLU A 73 -12.30 -1.55 29.69
N ASP A 74 -11.66 -2.58 29.13
CA ASP A 74 -10.24 -2.88 29.32
C ASP A 74 -9.42 -2.39 28.12
N GLU A 75 -9.33 -1.07 27.95
CA GLU A 75 -8.55 -0.45 26.88
C GLU A 75 -7.07 -0.89 26.96
N GLN A 76 -6.58 -1.48 25.87
CA GLN A 76 -5.16 -1.82 25.74
C GLN A 76 -4.41 -0.70 25.02
N GLU A 77 -3.22 -0.34 25.50
CA GLU A 77 -2.38 0.60 24.77
C GLU A 77 -2.03 0.05 23.39
N LEU A 78 -2.31 0.83 22.35
CA LEU A 78 -1.96 0.50 20.99
C LEU A 78 -0.43 0.58 20.81
N SER A 79 0.13 -0.38 20.08
CA SER A 79 1.57 -0.44 19.83
C SER A 79 2.12 0.86 19.24
N GLU A 80 3.37 1.21 19.58
CA GLU A 80 4.06 2.35 18.99
C GLU A 80 4.09 2.30 17.45
N LEU A 81 4.22 1.10 16.87
CA LEU A 81 4.15 0.92 15.41
C LEU A 81 2.78 1.33 14.87
N PHE A 82 1.70 0.95 15.58
CA PHE A 82 0.34 1.33 15.20
C PHE A 82 0.18 2.85 15.18
N MET A 83 0.61 3.52 16.25
CA MET A 83 0.52 4.99 16.35
C MET A 83 1.37 5.69 15.29
N LYS A 84 2.57 5.19 15.00
CA LYS A 84 3.42 5.70 13.92
C LYS A 84 2.75 5.55 12.55
N THR A 85 2.18 4.39 12.25
CA THR A 85 1.49 4.15 10.97
C THR A 85 0.21 4.97 10.86
N LEU A 86 -0.56 5.12 11.94
CA LEU A 86 -1.76 5.96 11.95
C LEU A 86 -1.41 7.43 11.66
N ASN A 87 -0.36 7.95 12.30
CA ASN A 87 0.10 9.33 12.09
C ASN A 87 0.66 9.54 10.68
N TYR A 88 1.44 8.59 10.17
CA TYR A 88 1.94 8.64 8.79
C TYR A 88 0.79 8.63 7.78
N THR A 89 -0.11 7.65 7.89
CA THR A 89 -1.23 7.51 6.96
C THR A 89 -2.20 8.67 7.06
N GLY A 90 -2.40 9.25 8.24
CA GLY A 90 -3.20 10.48 8.41
C GLY A 90 -2.56 11.71 7.75
N ARG A 91 -1.24 11.87 7.85
CA ARG A 91 -0.52 13.00 7.25
C ARG A 91 -0.45 12.90 5.72
N PHE A 92 -0.27 11.70 5.18
CA PHE A 92 -0.13 11.45 3.75
C PHE A 92 -1.42 10.94 3.09
N SER A 93 -2.54 10.92 3.83
CA SER A 93 -3.84 10.61 3.26
C SER A 93 -4.22 11.68 2.24
N ARG A 94 -4.35 11.27 0.98
CA ARG A 94 -4.77 12.17 -0.12
C ARG A 94 -6.29 12.31 -0.19
N PHE A 95 -7.02 11.34 0.36
CA PHE A 95 -8.47 11.26 0.30
C PHE A 95 -9.04 11.08 1.71
N LYS A 96 -10.02 11.90 2.09
CA LYS A 96 -10.70 11.84 3.39
C LYS A 96 -12.09 11.21 3.29
N ASN A 97 -12.73 11.29 2.13
CA ASN A 97 -14.06 10.74 1.93
C ASN A 97 -14.00 9.30 1.40
N ARG A 98 -14.67 8.38 2.10
CA ARG A 98 -14.80 6.96 1.74
C ARG A 98 -15.35 6.76 0.33
N GLU A 99 -16.34 7.54 -0.06
CA GLU A 99 -16.97 7.45 -1.38
C GLU A 99 -15.96 7.81 -2.47
N THR A 100 -15.13 8.82 -2.23
CA THR A 100 -14.11 9.23 -3.19
C THR A 100 -12.99 8.21 -3.30
N ILE A 101 -12.56 7.61 -2.18
CA ILE A 101 -11.61 6.49 -2.20
C ILE A 101 -12.14 5.36 -3.07
N ALA A 102 -13.40 4.96 -2.87
CA ALA A 102 -14.03 3.91 -3.68
C ALA A 102 -14.14 4.30 -5.16
N SER A 103 -14.45 5.56 -5.45
CA SER A 103 -14.54 6.08 -6.83
C SER A 103 -13.17 6.09 -7.52
N VAL A 104 -12.11 6.54 -6.85
CA VAL A 104 -10.72 6.52 -7.37
C VAL A 104 -10.26 5.09 -7.59
N ARG A 105 -10.53 4.18 -6.64
CA ARG A 105 -10.19 2.76 -6.78
C ARG A 105 -10.91 2.14 -7.97
N SER A 106 -12.20 2.41 -8.14
CA SER A 106 -13.00 1.90 -9.26
C SER A 106 -12.51 2.43 -10.61
N LEU A 107 -12.16 3.72 -10.69
CA LEU A 107 -11.58 4.34 -11.88
C LEU A 107 -10.28 3.62 -12.29
N LEU A 108 -9.38 3.38 -11.35
CA LEU A 108 -8.09 2.76 -11.62
C LEU A 108 -8.19 1.26 -11.88
N LEU A 109 -9.15 0.56 -11.26
CA LEU A 109 -9.44 -0.85 -11.51
C LEU A 109 -9.96 -1.12 -12.92
N GLN A 110 -10.62 -0.14 -13.54
CA GLN A 110 -11.05 -0.24 -14.94
C GLN A 110 -9.89 -0.13 -15.93
N LYS A 111 -8.73 0.35 -15.47
CA LYS A 111 -7.52 0.45 -16.28
C LYS A 111 -6.70 -0.83 -16.14
N LYS A 112 -5.95 -1.18 -17.19
CA LYS A 112 -5.05 -2.36 -17.20
C LYS A 112 -3.77 -2.07 -16.40
N LEU A 113 -3.89 -1.64 -15.15
CA LEU A 113 -2.79 -1.35 -14.23
C LEU A 113 -2.52 -2.55 -13.32
N HIS A 114 -1.26 -2.74 -12.93
CA HIS A 114 -0.93 -3.65 -11.85
C HIS A 114 -1.42 -3.07 -10.51
N LYS A 115 -1.77 -3.93 -9.55
CA LYS A 115 -2.28 -3.49 -8.22
C LYS A 115 -1.30 -2.52 -7.54
N PHE A 116 -0.01 -2.79 -7.67
CA PHE A 116 1.07 -1.93 -7.20
C PHE A 116 1.05 -0.53 -7.84
N GLU A 117 0.97 -0.45 -9.16
CA GLU A 117 0.96 0.81 -9.90
C GLU A 117 -0.27 1.65 -9.57
N LEU A 118 -1.42 1.00 -9.45
CA LEU A 118 -2.67 1.63 -9.00
C LEU A 118 -2.47 2.32 -7.65
N ALA A 119 -1.91 1.59 -6.68
CA ALA A 119 -1.66 2.15 -5.36
C ALA A 119 -0.61 3.27 -5.40
N CYS A 120 0.41 3.16 -6.23
CA CYS A 120 1.42 4.22 -6.42
C CYS A 120 0.79 5.51 -6.96
N LEU A 121 0.03 5.42 -8.05
CA LEU A 121 -0.60 6.57 -8.69
C LEU A 121 -1.52 7.30 -7.71
N ALA A 122 -2.34 6.56 -6.96
CA ALA A 122 -3.25 7.13 -5.98
C ALA A 122 -2.54 7.74 -4.75
N ASN A 123 -1.44 7.13 -4.28
CA ASN A 123 -0.73 7.59 -3.08
C ASN A 123 0.22 8.76 -3.37
N LEU A 124 0.99 8.68 -4.46
CA LEU A 124 1.94 9.71 -4.87
C LEU A 124 1.19 10.94 -5.40
N GLY A 125 0.18 10.69 -6.25
CA GLY A 125 -0.62 11.72 -6.91
C GLY A 125 0.19 12.62 -7.83
N PRO A 126 0.93 12.06 -8.81
CA PRO A 126 1.71 12.84 -9.77
C PRO A 126 0.80 13.75 -10.62
N GLU A 127 1.37 14.84 -11.11
CA GLU A 127 0.64 15.86 -11.87
C GLU A 127 0.81 15.71 -13.38
N THR A 128 1.92 15.13 -13.83
CA THR A 128 2.20 14.92 -15.25
C THR A 128 2.49 13.46 -15.57
N ALA A 129 2.20 13.05 -16.81
CA ALA A 129 2.54 11.72 -17.32
C ALA A 129 4.05 11.42 -17.21
N GLU A 130 4.90 12.42 -17.47
CA GLU A 130 6.35 12.34 -17.32
C GLU A 130 6.76 12.05 -15.87
N GLU A 131 6.19 12.79 -14.90
CA GLU A 131 6.44 12.56 -13.48
C GLU A 131 5.97 11.16 -13.05
N ALA A 132 4.79 10.73 -13.51
CA ALA A 132 4.26 9.41 -13.20
C ALA A 132 5.18 8.28 -13.68
N LYS A 133 5.73 8.40 -14.90
CA LYS A 133 6.70 7.44 -15.47
C LYS A 133 8.05 7.49 -14.75
N ALA A 134 8.52 8.68 -14.37
CA ALA A 134 9.76 8.84 -13.62
C ALA A 134 9.67 8.21 -12.22
N LEU A 135 8.52 8.34 -11.55
CA LEU A 135 8.29 7.75 -10.22
C LEU A 135 7.94 6.26 -10.28
N ILE A 136 7.29 5.82 -11.35
CA ILE A 136 6.81 4.44 -11.55
C ILE A 136 7.30 3.97 -12.93
N PRO A 137 8.56 3.54 -13.04
CA PRO A 137 9.16 3.16 -14.32
C PRO A 137 8.46 1.96 -14.99
N SER A 138 7.73 1.13 -14.23
CA SER A 138 6.92 0.05 -14.79
C SER A 138 5.76 0.53 -15.69
N LEU A 139 5.40 1.82 -15.63
CA LEU A 139 4.40 2.43 -16.51
C LEU A 139 4.97 2.81 -17.88
N GLU A 140 6.29 2.81 -18.06
CA GLU A 140 6.90 3.09 -19.37
C GLU A 140 6.43 2.09 -20.43
N GLY A 141 6.01 2.60 -21.59
CA GLY A 141 5.51 1.79 -22.70
C GLY A 141 4.15 1.12 -22.46
N ARG A 142 3.50 1.30 -21.30
CA ARG A 142 2.17 0.72 -21.03
C ARG A 142 1.00 1.59 -21.48
N PHE A 143 1.17 2.90 -21.40
CA PHE A 143 0.16 3.89 -21.77
C PHE A 143 0.80 5.01 -22.59
N GLU A 144 0.05 5.52 -23.55
CA GLU A 144 0.37 6.78 -24.24
C GLU A 144 0.30 7.93 -23.23
N ASP A 145 1.11 8.97 -23.44
CA ASP A 145 1.18 10.12 -22.53
C ASP A 145 -0.18 10.81 -22.36
N GLU A 146 -0.96 10.92 -23.44
CA GLU A 146 -2.30 11.51 -23.41
C GLU A 146 -3.27 10.67 -22.57
N GLU A 147 -3.22 9.33 -22.67
CA GLU A 147 -4.08 8.46 -21.87
C GLU A 147 -3.69 8.50 -20.39
N LEU A 148 -2.39 8.48 -20.10
CA LEU A 148 -1.90 8.56 -18.73
C LEU A 148 -2.25 9.91 -18.10
N GLN A 149 -2.08 11.01 -18.84
CA GLN A 149 -2.44 12.34 -18.37
C GLN A 149 -3.95 12.43 -18.05
N GLN A 150 -4.81 11.90 -18.92
CA GLN A 150 -6.26 11.88 -18.66
C GLN A 150 -6.60 11.12 -17.36
N ILE A 151 -5.91 10.00 -17.08
CA ILE A 151 -6.10 9.25 -15.83
C ILE A 151 -5.69 10.10 -14.62
N LEU A 152 -4.56 10.81 -14.70
CA LEU A 152 -4.10 11.69 -13.63
C LEU A 152 -5.08 12.83 -13.38
N ASP A 153 -5.55 13.48 -14.45
CA ASP A 153 -6.52 14.58 -14.38
C ASP A 153 -7.85 14.11 -13.74
N ASP A 154 -8.32 12.90 -14.06
CA ASP A 154 -9.51 12.31 -13.47
C ASP A 154 -9.35 12.04 -11.97
N ILE A 155 -8.15 11.64 -11.51
CA ILE A 155 -7.83 11.44 -10.09
C ILE A 155 -7.79 12.79 -9.37
N GLN A 156 -7.13 13.79 -9.96
CA GLN A 156 -7.04 15.14 -9.39
C GLN A 156 -8.41 15.80 -9.28
N THR A 157 -9.27 15.60 -10.28
CA THR A 157 -10.65 16.07 -10.28
C THR A 157 -11.44 15.45 -9.12
N LYS A 158 -11.32 14.13 -8.90
CA LYS A 158 -11.94 13.48 -7.73
C LYS A 158 -11.38 13.99 -6.41
N ARG A 159 -10.10 14.34 -6.36
CA ARG A 159 -9.44 14.92 -5.18
C ARG A 159 -9.98 16.31 -4.84
N SER A 160 -10.22 17.16 -5.83
CA SER A 160 -10.68 18.54 -5.60
C SER A 160 -12.11 18.60 -5.07
N PHE A 161 -12.97 17.65 -5.44
CA PHE A 161 -14.36 17.56 -4.95
C PHE A 161 -14.51 17.14 -3.48
N GLN A 162 -13.43 16.90 -2.75
CA GLN A 162 -13.47 16.53 -1.32
C GLN A 162 -13.38 17.72 -0.35
N TYR A 163 -13.26 18.95 -0.86
CA TYR A 163 -13.18 20.18 -0.07
C TYR A 163 -14.49 20.97 -0.10
#